data_AF-A0AAW3MVJ4-F1
#
_entry.id   AF-A0AAW3MVJ4-F1
#
_cell.length_a   1.000
_cell.length_b   1.000
_cell.length_c   1.000
_cell.angle_alpha   90.00
_cell.angle_beta   90.00
_cell.angle_gamma   90.00
#
_symmetry.space_group_name_H-M   'P 1'
#
loop_
_entity.id
_entity.type
_entity.pdbx_description
1 polymer ?
#
loop_
_entity_poly.entity_id
_entity_poly.type
_entity_poly.pdbx_seq_one_letter_code
_entity_poly.pdbx_strand_id
1 'polypeptide(L)'
;MMQAYPAWANDELIAEAYELARLRTIMTGIPWQVDHIVPLNSDLVCGLHCEANLQVIPKAANLAKSNDWWPDMPDALATSLRFSEAPSLYLVSPRFANTVAARNI
;
A
#
# COMPACT_ATOMS: atom_id res chain seq x y z
N MET A 1 -14.69 -8.32 -15.05
CA MET A 1 -15.79 -8.04 -14.09
C MET A 1 -15.32 -6.88 -13.22
N MET A 2 -16.08 -5.79 -13.22
CA MET A 2 -15.78 -4.52 -12.55
C MET A 2 -16.44 -4.53 -11.18
N GLN A 3 -15.80 -5.13 -10.18
CA GLN A 3 -16.39 -5.30 -8.85
C GLN A 3 -15.45 -4.71 -7.81
N ALA A 4 -15.37 -3.37 -7.83
CA ALA A 4 -14.77 -2.51 -6.80
C ALA A 4 -14.64 -1.05 -7.26
N TYR A 5 -15.07 -0.68 -8.48
CA TYR A 5 -14.88 0.67 -9.03
C TYR A 5 -16.08 1.57 -8.69
N PRO A 6 -16.00 2.47 -7.70
CA PRO A 6 -17.12 3.35 -7.38
C PRO A 6 -17.32 4.41 -8.46
N ALA A 7 -18.55 4.90 -8.62
CA ALA A 7 -18.88 5.94 -9.60
C ALA A 7 -18.20 7.30 -9.34
N TRP A 8 -17.69 7.50 -8.13
CA TRP A 8 -16.97 8.70 -7.72
C TRP A 8 -15.44 8.56 -7.82
N ALA A 9 -14.93 7.42 -8.29
CA ALA A 9 -13.51 7.25 -8.53
C ALA A 9 -13.00 8.29 -9.53
N ASN A 10 -11.82 8.85 -9.26
CA ASN A 10 -11.18 9.81 -10.14
C ASN A 10 -10.11 9.12 -11.01
N ASP A 11 -10.48 8.86 -12.26
CA ASP A 11 -9.63 8.20 -13.25
C ASP A 11 -8.30 8.94 -13.48
N GLU A 12 -8.29 10.27 -13.41
CA GLU A 12 -7.09 11.09 -13.62
C GLU A 12 -6.09 10.88 -12.48
N LEU A 13 -6.55 10.92 -11.23
CA LEU A 13 -5.70 10.68 -10.06
C LEU A 13 -5.22 9.24 -9.98
N ILE A 14 -6.04 8.29 -10.41
CA ILE A 14 -5.62 6.88 -10.54
C ILE A 14 -4.51 6.77 -11.59
N ALA A 15 -4.67 7.38 -12.77
CA ALA A 15 -3.65 7.38 -13.81
C ALA A 15 -2.34 8.04 -13.33
N GLU A 16 -2.42 9.15 -12.59
CA GLU A 16 -1.27 9.81 -11.98
C GLU A 16 -0.52 8.89 -11.01
N ALA A 17 -1.22 8.08 -10.21
CA ALA A 17 -0.59 7.12 -9.31
C ALA A 17 0.22 6.05 -10.08
N TYR A 18 -0.32 5.54 -11.19
CA TYR A 18 0.40 4.59 -12.05
C TYR A 18 1.62 5.22 -12.72
N GLU A 19 1.49 6.46 -13.20
CA GLU A 19 2.60 7.19 -13.79
C GLU A 19 3.68 7.52 -12.76
N LEU A 20 3.30 7.90 -11.54
CA LEU A 20 4.23 8.12 -10.44
C LEU A 20 5.01 6.83 -10.10
N ALA A 21 4.36 5.66 -10.09
CA ALA A 21 5.04 4.39 -9.88
C ALA A 21 6.09 4.11 -10.98
N ARG A 22 5.74 4.39 -12.24
CA ARG A 22 6.67 4.28 -13.37
C ARG A 22 7.85 5.23 -13.22
N LEU A 23 7.60 6.51 -12.92
CA LEU A 23 8.64 7.53 -12.73
C LEU A 23 9.58 7.17 -11.58
N ARG A 24 9.05 6.76 -10.42
CA ARG A 24 9.88 6.34 -9.28
C ARG A 24 10.73 5.12 -9.62
N THR A 25 10.22 4.19 -10.42
CA THR A 25 11.01 3.05 -10.90
C THR A 25 12.21 3.50 -11.72
N ILE A 26 12.00 4.43 -12.65
CA ILE A 26 13.08 4.97 -13.49
C ILE A 26 14.09 5.77 -12.65
N MET A 27 13.60 6.65 -11.77
CA MET A 27 14.45 7.55 -11.00
C MET A 27 15.30 6.84 -9.95
N THR A 28 14.78 5.76 -9.36
CA THR A 28 15.44 5.07 -8.24
C THR A 28 16.13 3.77 -8.66
N GLY A 29 15.80 3.21 -9.83
CA GLY A 29 16.25 1.89 -10.26
C GLY A 29 15.64 0.72 -9.48
N ILE A 30 14.72 0.99 -8.54
CA ILE A 30 14.01 -0.01 -7.73
C ILE A 30 12.61 -0.19 -8.34
N PRO A 31 12.05 -1.40 -8.45
CA PRO A 31 10.67 -1.56 -8.93
C PRO A 31 9.64 -0.95 -7.97
N TRP A 32 8.76 -0.08 -8.47
CA TRP A 32 7.59 0.47 -7.74
C TRP A 32 6.29 -0.01 -8.36
N GLN A 33 5.22 -0.01 -7.56
CA GLN A 33 3.88 -0.34 -8.01
C GLN A 33 2.80 0.39 -7.20
N VAL A 34 1.60 0.44 -7.77
CA VAL A 34 0.38 0.86 -7.07
C VAL A 34 -0.12 -0.31 -6.22
N ASP A 35 -0.36 -0.07 -4.95
CA ASP A 35 -0.99 -0.97 -3.99
C ASP A 35 -2.35 -0.43 -3.55
N HIS A 36 -3.26 -1.34 -3.23
CA HIS A 36 -4.54 -1.03 -2.60
C HIS A 36 -4.38 -1.09 -1.08
N ILE A 37 -4.52 0.05 -0.39
CA ILE A 37 -4.35 0.14 1.07
C ILE A 37 -5.24 -0.90 1.76
N VAL A 38 -6.52 -0.92 1.43
CA VAL A 38 -7.49 -1.98 1.77
C VAL A 38 -7.58 -2.96 0.59
N PRO A 39 -7.42 -4.28 0.81
CA PRO A 39 -7.32 -5.26 -0.26
C PRO A 39 -8.60 -5.35 -1.09
N LEU A 40 -8.48 -5.37 -2.43
CA LEU A 40 -9.63 -5.56 -3.32
C LEU A 40 -10.38 -6.89 -3.07
N ASN A 41 -9.66 -7.92 -2.63
CA ASN A 41 -10.22 -9.23 -2.36
C ASN A 41 -9.61 -9.80 -1.06
N SER A 42 -10.48 -10.01 -0.07
CA SER A 42 -10.19 -10.57 1.25
C SER A 42 -11.45 -11.25 1.77
N ASP A 43 -11.30 -12.20 2.70
CA ASP A 43 -12.44 -12.88 3.33
C ASP A 43 -13.24 -11.95 4.26
N LEU A 44 -12.65 -10.82 4.68
CA LEU A 44 -13.25 -9.88 5.65
C LEU A 44 -13.81 -8.63 4.97
N VAL A 45 -13.16 -8.15 3.91
CA VAL A 45 -13.53 -6.91 3.21
C VAL A 45 -13.27 -7.05 1.72
N CYS A 46 -14.01 -6.27 0.92
CA CYS A 46 -13.60 -5.95 -0.44
C CYS A 46 -13.21 -4.47 -0.50
N GLY A 47 -12.02 -4.20 -1.02
CA GLY A 47 -11.49 -2.86 -1.19
C GLY A 47 -12.13 -2.14 -2.37
N LEU A 48 -12.07 -0.81 -2.35
CA LEU A 48 -12.54 0.04 -3.45
C LEU A 48 -11.36 0.38 -4.36
N HIS A 49 -11.56 0.35 -5.67
CA HIS A 49 -10.63 0.87 -6.65
C HIS A 49 -10.92 2.36 -6.86
N CYS A 50 -10.37 3.20 -5.99
CA CYS A 50 -10.43 4.65 -6.09
C CYS A 50 -9.12 5.26 -5.59
N GLU A 51 -8.84 6.49 -6.00
CA GLU A 51 -7.63 7.25 -5.68
C GLU A 51 -7.31 7.29 -4.18
N ALA A 52 -8.33 7.35 -3.32
CA ALA A 52 -8.17 7.38 -1.87
C ALA A 52 -7.70 6.04 -1.27
N ASN A 53 -7.89 4.92 -1.98
CA ASN A 53 -7.46 3.59 -1.55
C ASN A 53 -6.16 3.15 -2.26
N LEU A 54 -5.51 4.01 -3.03
CA LEU A 54 -4.25 3.70 -3.71
C LEU A 54 -3.05 4.30 -2.99
N GLN A 55 -1.93 3.57 -2.98
CA GLN A 55 -0.63 4.09 -2.59
C GLN A 55 0.47 3.60 -3.55
N VAL A 56 1.48 4.44 -3.80
CA VAL A 56 2.62 4.10 -4.67
C VAL A 56 3.82 3.68 -3.82
N ILE A 57 4.14 2.39 -3.82
CA ILE A 57 5.12 1.79 -2.89
C ILE A 57 6.13 0.90 -3.63
N PRO A 58 7.32 0.63 -3.05
CA PRO A 58 8.26 -0.33 -3.62
C PRO A 58 7.63 -1.72 -3.76
N LYS A 59 7.96 -2.44 -4.84
CA LYS A 59 7.38 -3.76 -5.13
C LYS A 59 7.55 -4.74 -3.97
N ALA A 60 8.73 -4.73 -3.35
CA ALA A 60 9.04 -5.56 -2.18
C ALA A 60 8.13 -5.26 -0.97
N ALA A 61 7.80 -3.98 -0.74
CA ALA A 61 6.93 -3.57 0.35
C ALA A 61 5.48 -4.04 0.13
N ASN A 62 4.97 -3.93 -1.11
CA ASN A 62 3.64 -4.44 -1.45
C ASN A 62 3.55 -5.97 -1.28
N LEU A 63 4.56 -6.71 -1.76
CA LEU A 63 4.61 -8.16 -1.61
C LEU A 63 4.61 -8.58 -0.14
N ALA A 64 5.28 -7.81 0.72
CA ALA A 64 5.31 -8.07 2.15
C ALA A 64 4.00 -7.70 2.87
N LYS A 65 3.24 -6.71 2.35
CA LYS A 65 1.94 -6.32 2.90
C LYS A 65 0.89 -7.42 2.73
N SER A 66 0.86 -8.10 1.58
CA SER A 66 -0.17 -9.10 1.23
C SER A 66 -1.59 -8.50 1.28
N ASN A 67 -2.62 -9.35 1.15
CA ASN A 67 -4.03 -8.99 1.37
C ASN A 67 -4.46 -9.17 2.83
N ASP A 68 -3.54 -9.54 3.72
CA ASP A 68 -3.82 -9.93 5.11
C ASP A 68 -3.61 -8.79 6.11
N TRP A 69 -3.35 -7.57 5.63
CA TRP A 69 -3.14 -6.40 6.50
C TRP A 69 -3.55 -5.09 5.85
N TRP A 70 -4.24 -4.24 6.63
CA TRP A 70 -4.47 -2.81 6.40
C TRP A 70 -4.60 -2.10 7.76
N PRO A 71 -4.49 -0.76 7.84
CA PRO A 71 -4.40 -0.03 9.11
C PRO A 71 -5.57 -0.28 10.08
N ASP A 72 -6.78 -0.40 9.56
CA ASP A 72 -8.01 -0.55 10.34
C ASP A 72 -8.56 -2.00 10.30
N MET A 73 -7.69 -3.00 10.09
CA MET A 73 -8.09 -4.40 10.06
C MET A 73 -8.59 -4.86 11.45
N PRO A 74 -9.78 -5.49 11.55
CA PRO A 74 -10.24 -6.02 12.81
C PRO A 74 -9.29 -7.12 13.30
N ASP A 75 -8.92 -7.04 14.58
CA ASP A 75 -8.04 -7.99 15.28
C ASP A 75 -6.55 -7.96 14.86
N ALA A 76 -6.10 -6.94 14.12
CA ALA A 76 -4.68 -6.69 13.94
C ALA A 76 -4.09 -6.21 15.27
N LEU A 77 -3.45 -7.12 16.03
CA LEU A 77 -2.65 -6.87 17.23
C LEU A 77 -2.06 -5.45 17.18
N ALA A 78 -2.70 -4.56 17.94
CA ALA A 78 -2.52 -3.13 17.85
C ALA A 78 -1.07 -2.76 18.15
N THR A 79 -0.30 -2.54 17.10
CA THR A 79 0.89 -1.71 17.18
C THR A 79 0.86 -0.80 15.98
N SER A 80 0.12 0.29 16.15
CA SER A 80 0.44 1.56 15.53
C SER A 80 1.92 1.81 15.79
N LEU A 81 2.78 1.45 14.84
CA LEU A 81 4.13 1.98 14.83
C LEU A 81 3.95 3.49 14.68
N ARG A 82 4.41 4.23 15.70
CA ARG A 82 4.33 5.68 15.68
C ARG A 82 4.99 6.17 14.40
N PHE A 83 4.38 7.14 13.74
CA PHE A 83 4.91 7.77 12.53
C PHE A 83 6.38 8.24 12.69
N SER A 84 6.81 8.49 13.95
CA SER A 84 8.18 8.84 14.32
C SER A 84 9.22 7.73 14.13
N GLU A 85 8.84 6.45 14.03
CA GLU A 85 9.78 5.32 14.04
C GLU A 85 10.00 4.68 12.65
N ALA A 86 9.20 5.03 11.65
CA ALA A 86 9.37 4.59 10.27
C ALA A 86 9.20 5.78 9.30
N PRO A 87 10.30 6.45 8.91
CA PRO A 87 10.24 7.62 8.02
C PRO A 87 9.81 7.29 6.57
N SER A 88 9.53 6.02 6.29
CA SER A 88 8.99 5.55 5.02
C SER A 88 7.46 5.61 5.10
N LEU A 89 6.89 6.69 4.54
CA LEU A 89 5.46 7.06 4.43
C LEU A 89 4.46 5.99 3.94
N TYR A 90 4.85 4.73 3.77
CA TYR A 90 4.00 3.67 3.23
C TYR A 90 3.26 2.95 4.33
N LEU A 91 1.96 2.73 4.13
CA LEU A 91 1.16 1.88 4.99
C LEU A 91 1.53 0.43 4.68
N VAL A 92 2.41 -0.14 5.50
CA VAL A 92 2.88 -1.53 5.41
C VAL A 92 2.60 -2.27 6.71
N SER A 93 2.47 -3.59 6.62
CA SER A 93 2.26 -4.42 7.81
C SER A 93 3.34 -4.19 8.87
N PRO A 94 2.98 -4.02 10.16
CA PRO A 94 3.92 -3.92 11.27
C PRO A 94 4.91 -5.09 11.33
N ARG A 95 4.50 -6.26 10.82
CA ARG A 95 5.37 -7.45 10.71
C ARG A 95 6.60 -7.18 9.81
N PHE A 96 6.48 -6.29 8.83
CA PHE A 96 7.53 -5.94 7.87
C PHE A 96 8.38 -4.74 8.30
N ALA A 97 7.79 -3.76 8.99
CA ALA A 97 8.54 -2.59 9.47
C ALA A 97 9.73 -2.97 10.38
N ASN A 98 9.58 -4.05 11.17
CA ASN A 98 10.64 -4.61 12.00
C ASN A 98 11.77 -5.31 11.20
N THR A 99 11.56 -5.65 9.92
CA THR A 99 12.57 -6.33 9.08
C THR A 99 13.46 -5.36 8.30
N VAL A 100 12.98 -4.14 8.04
CA VAL A 100 13.75 -3.09 7.34
C VAL A 100 14.63 -2.31 8.32
N ALA A 101 14.16 -2.09 9.55
CA ALA A 101 14.97 -1.45 10.61
C ALA A 101 16.21 -2.29 11.00
N ALA A 102 16.15 -3.61 10.87
CA ALA A 102 17.22 -4.53 11.27
C ALA A 102 18.34 -4.71 10.22
N ARG A 103 18.25 -4.09 9.04
CA ARG A 103 19.23 -4.24 7.93
C ARG A 103 20.09 -3.00 7.67
N ASN A 104 20.00 -1.98 8.52
CA ASN A 104 20.77 -0.72 8.43
C ASN A 104 21.56 -0.41 9.71
N ILE A 105 22.18 -1.43 10.31
CA ILE A 105 23.29 -1.29 11.29
C ILE A 105 24.47 -2.13 10.85
#